data_AF-A0A2W6BLJ7-F1
#
_entry.id   AF-A0A2W6BLJ7-F1
#
_cell.length_a   1.000
_cell.length_b   1.000
_cell.length_c   1.000
_cell.angle_alpha   90.00
_cell.angle_beta   90.00
_cell.angle_gamma   90.00
#
_symmetry.space_group_name_H-M   'P 1'
#
loop_
_entity.id
_entity.type
_entity.pdbx_description
1 polymer ?
#
loop_
_entity_poly.entity_id
_entity_poly.type
_entity_poly.pdbx_seq_one_letter_code
_entity_poly.pdbx_strand_id
1 'polypeptide(L)'
;MDVAEAETSLIEAQEANEYRSRWNNIQGGFVDEPRETLAKADQLVAEVIQQLTRTFADERSRFEEQWTRGADVSTEDLRLAFRRYRSFFNGLLP
;
A
#
# COMPACT_ATOMS: atom_id res chain seq x y z
N MET A 1 -5.53 1.14 27.80
CA MET A 1 -6.38 0.95 26.60
C MET A 1 -5.43 0.91 25.43
N ASP A 2 -4.97 -0.29 25.07
CA ASP A 2 -4.17 -0.51 23.87
C ASP A 2 -5.05 -0.18 22.67
N VAL A 3 -4.83 1.01 22.11
CA VAL A 3 -5.21 1.25 20.72
C VAL A 3 -4.31 0.35 19.91
N ALA A 4 -4.82 -0.83 19.55
CA ALA A 4 -4.30 -1.57 18.41
C ALA A 4 -4.17 -0.54 17.28
N GLU A 5 -2.94 -0.21 16.92
CA GLU A 5 -2.66 0.53 15.70
C GLU A 5 -3.34 -0.27 14.60
N ALA A 6 -4.50 0.21 14.13
CA ALA A 6 -5.17 -0.41 13.01
C ALA A 6 -4.15 -0.36 11.87
N GLU A 7 -3.59 -1.52 11.53
CA GLU A 7 -2.68 -1.69 10.41
C GLU A 7 -3.36 -1.01 9.23
N THR A 8 -2.79 0.12 8.82
CA THR A 8 -3.39 0.92 7.77
C THR A 8 -3.20 0.11 6.50
N SER A 9 -4.25 -0.58 6.05
CA SER A 9 -4.21 -1.30 4.79
C SER A 9 -4.01 -0.27 3.69
N LEU A 10 -2.81 -0.25 3.10
CA LEU A 10 -2.42 0.71 2.08
C LEU A 10 -3.08 0.43 0.72
N ILE A 11 -3.69 -0.74 0.55
CA ILE A 11 -4.62 -1.01 -0.56
C ILE A 11 -6.03 -1.08 0.01
N GLU A 12 -6.97 -0.39 -0.65
CA GLU A 12 -8.39 -0.48 -0.31
C GLU A 12 -8.92 -1.90 -0.51
N ALA A 13 -9.81 -2.36 0.37
CA ALA A 13 -10.33 -3.73 0.32
C ALA A 13 -11.01 -4.06 -1.03
N GLN A 14 -11.67 -3.08 -1.65
CA GLN A 14 -12.30 -3.23 -2.96
C GLN A 14 -11.26 -3.47 -4.05
N GLU A 15 -10.21 -2.66 -4.10
CA GLU A 15 -9.14 -2.79 -5.09
C GLU A 15 -8.39 -4.13 -4.90
N ALA A 16 -8.12 -4.52 -3.66
CA ALA A 16 -7.52 -5.83 -3.35
C ALA A 16 -8.40 -7.00 -3.86
N ASN A 17 -9.73 -6.88 -3.79
CA ASN A 17 -10.65 -7.90 -4.29
C ASN A 17 -10.66 -7.96 -5.82
N GLU A 18 -10.49 -6.83 -6.50
CA GLU A 18 -10.39 -6.77 -7.97
C GLU A 18 -9.12 -7.47 -8.46
N TYR A 19 -7.96 -7.21 -7.83
CA TYR A 19 -6.72 -7.94 -8.16
C TYR A 19 -6.86 -9.45 -7.91
N ARG A 20 -7.49 -9.86 -6.80
CA ARG A 20 -7.76 -11.29 -6.52
C ARG A 20 -8.69 -11.93 -7.55
N SER A 21 -9.73 -11.22 -7.99
CA SER A 21 -10.64 -11.71 -9.02
C SER A 21 -9.91 -11.92 -10.36
N ARG A 22 -9.08 -10.95 -10.77
CA ARG A 22 -8.24 -11.05 -11.98
C ARG A 22 -7.26 -12.20 -11.88
N TRP A 23 -6.59 -12.37 -10.73
CA TRP A 23 -5.69 -13.49 -10.49
C TRP A 23 -6.39 -14.84 -10.66
N ASN A 24 -7.57 -15.02 -10.07
CA ASN A 24 -8.34 -16.26 -10.19
C ASN A 24 -8.70 -16.58 -11.64
N ASN A 25 -9.08 -15.57 -12.44
CA ASN A 25 -9.38 -15.74 -13.86
C ASN A 25 -8.13 -16.15 -14.66
N ILE A 26 -6.98 -15.52 -14.38
CA ILE A 26 -5.70 -15.87 -15.01
C ILE A 26 -5.34 -17.33 -14.68
N GLN A 27 -5.39 -17.71 -13.40
CA GLN A 27 -5.07 -19.07 -12.97
C GLN A 27 -5.96 -20.13 -13.64
N GLY A 28 -7.25 -19.83 -13.85
CA GLY A 28 -8.17 -20.71 -14.57
C GLY A 28 -7.75 -21.01 -16.02
N GLY A 29 -7.09 -20.06 -16.69
CA GLY A 29 -6.60 -20.23 -18.07
C GLY A 29 -5.28 -21.01 -18.20
N PHE A 30 -4.62 -21.34 -17.09
CA PHE A 30 -3.29 -21.98 -17.13
C PHE A 30 -3.29 -23.35 -17.83
N VAL A 31 -4.38 -24.11 -17.68
CA VAL A 31 -4.50 -25.46 -18.24
C VAL A 31 -4.50 -25.43 -19.77
N ASP A 32 -5.16 -24.42 -20.35
CA ASP A 32 -5.32 -24.30 -21.79
C ASP A 32 -4.17 -23.51 -22.43
N GLU A 33 -3.74 -22.42 -21.79
CA GLU A 33 -2.79 -21.46 -22.36
C GLU A 33 -1.69 -21.08 -21.35
N PRO A 34 -0.77 -22.00 -20.99
CA PRO A 34 0.16 -21.80 -19.87
C PRO A 34 1.13 -20.64 -20.09
N ARG A 35 1.61 -20.41 -21.33
CA ARG A 35 2.55 -19.31 -21.62
C ARG A 35 1.88 -17.94 -21.56
N GLU A 36 0.67 -17.83 -22.12
CA GLU A 36 -0.09 -16.59 -22.10
C GLU A 36 -0.56 -16.26 -20.68
N THR A 37 -1.00 -17.27 -19.95
CA THR A 37 -1.38 -17.14 -18.54
C THR A 37 -0.23 -16.64 -17.69
N LEU A 38 0.99 -17.18 -17.90
CA LEU A 38 2.17 -16.71 -17.18
C LEU A 38 2.50 -15.24 -17.51
N ALA A 39 2.41 -14.83 -18.78
CA ALA A 39 2.62 -13.44 -19.17
C ALA A 39 1.57 -12.50 -18.54
N LYS A 40 0.29 -12.92 -18.50
CA LYS A 40 -0.79 -12.17 -17.83
C LYS A 40 -0.56 -12.05 -16.32
N ALA A 41 -0.07 -13.12 -15.68
CA ALA A 41 0.25 -13.13 -14.26
C ALA A 41 1.40 -12.15 -13.95
N ASP A 42 2.47 -12.17 -14.75
CA ASP A 42 3.60 -11.25 -14.62
C ASP A 42 3.14 -9.78 -14.75
N GLN A 43 2.32 -9.48 -15.75
CA GLN A 43 1.75 -8.15 -15.92
C GLN A 43 0.89 -7.72 -14.71
N LEU A 44 0.04 -8.62 -14.20
CA LEU A 44 -0.78 -8.31 -13.02
C LEU A 44 0.07 -8.01 -11.79
N VAL A 45 1.15 -8.76 -11.57
CA VAL A 45 2.09 -8.49 -10.48
C VAL A 45 2.77 -7.13 -10.65
N ALA A 46 3.22 -6.80 -11.87
CA ALA A 46 3.81 -5.50 -12.15
C ALA A 46 2.84 -4.33 -11.88
N GLU A 47 1.56 -4.48 -12.26
CA GLU A 47 0.51 -3.51 -11.97
C GLU A 47 0.32 -3.30 -10.46
N VAL A 48 0.25 -4.38 -9.68
CA VAL A 48 0.11 -4.32 -8.22
C VAL A 48 1.31 -3.63 -7.57
N ILE A 49 2.54 -3.93 -8.01
CA ILE A 49 3.76 -3.26 -7.52
C ILE A 49 3.73 -1.77 -7.81
N GLN A 50 3.34 -1.38 -9.03
CA GLN A 50 3.23 0.03 -9.40
C GLN A 50 2.19 0.76 -8.56
N GLN A 51 1.06 0.10 -8.28
CA GLN A 51 0.03 0.66 -7.42
C GLN A 51 0.51 0.85 -5.99
N LEU A 52 1.13 -0.17 -5.39
CA LEU A 52 1.73 -0.07 -4.05
C LEU A 52 2.75 1.07 -3.97
N THR A 53 3.61 1.18 -4.98
CA THR A 53 4.62 2.26 -5.05
C THR A 53 3.96 3.64 -5.08
N ARG A 54 2.88 3.81 -5.87
CA ARG A 54 2.12 5.08 -5.92
C ARG A 54 1.48 5.39 -4.57
N THR A 55 0.76 4.43 -3.98
CA THR A 55 0.09 4.66 -2.70
C THR A 55 1.09 5.00 -1.59
N PHE A 56 2.25 4.34 -1.55
CA PHE A 56 3.29 4.67 -0.58
C PHE A 56 3.89 6.06 -0.81
N ALA A 57 4.10 6.47 -2.06
CA ALA A 57 4.58 7.81 -2.38
C ALA A 57 3.58 8.90 -1.99
N ASP A 58 2.28 8.66 -2.22
CA ASP A 58 1.20 9.58 -1.86
C ASP A 58 1.09 9.74 -0.34
N GLU A 59 1.09 8.64 0.41
CA GLU A 59 1.05 8.68 1.89
C GLU A 59 2.31 9.35 2.47
N ARG A 60 3.49 9.11 1.91
CA ARG A 60 4.72 9.82 2.31
C ARG A 60 4.61 11.32 2.07
N SER A 61 4.10 11.73 0.91
CA SER A 61 3.92 13.14 0.54
C SER A 61 2.97 13.85 1.50
N ARG A 62 1.89 13.19 1.94
CA ARG A 62 0.96 13.73 2.96
C ARG A 62 1.65 14.03 4.28
N PHE A 63 2.59 13.18 4.71
CA PHE A 63 3.38 13.46 5.90
C PHE A 63 4.33 14.63 5.69
N GLU A 64 5.03 14.71 4.55
CA GLU A 64 5.94 15.82 4.22
C GLU A 64 5.22 17.18 4.15
N GLU A 65 4.03 17.24 3.54
CA GLU A 65 3.20 18.45 3.43
C GLU A 65 2.70 18.98 4.78
N GLN A 66 2.50 18.10 5.76
CA GLN A 66 2.08 18.47 7.11
C GLN A 66 3.23 19.16 7.88
N TRP A 67 4.48 18.82 7.59
CA TRP A 67 5.68 19.35 8.28
C TRP A 67 6.31 20.56 7.61
N THR A 68 6.23 20.66 6.28
CA THR A 68 6.87 21.74 5.52
C THR A 68 6.22 23.13 5.77
N ARG A 69 5.09 23.19 6.48
CA ARG A 69 4.22 24.37 6.58
C ARG A 69 4.37 25.30 7.80
N GLY A 70 5.41 25.21 8.63
CA GLY A 70 5.78 26.39 9.43
C GLY A 70 6.51 26.18 10.76
N ALA A 71 7.21 27.25 11.15
CA ALA A 71 8.28 27.35 12.11
C ALA A 71 7.89 27.31 13.60
N ASP A 72 6.78 26.66 13.97
CA ASP A 72 6.29 26.62 15.35
C ASP A 72 5.66 25.27 15.70
N VAL A 73 6.41 24.21 15.47
CA VAL A 73 6.02 22.84 15.78
C VAL A 73 6.34 22.53 17.23
N SER A 74 5.36 22.09 18.01
CA SER A 74 5.61 21.66 19.39
C SER A 74 6.28 20.28 19.45
N THR A 75 6.99 19.98 20.55
CA THR A 75 7.57 18.65 20.80
C THR A 75 6.51 17.53 20.79
N GLU A 76 5.27 17.83 21.19
CA GLU A 76 4.18 16.85 21.17
C GLU A 76 3.70 16.56 19.74
N ASP A 77 3.68 17.57 18.87
CA ASP A 77 3.39 17.39 17.44
C ASP A 77 4.44 16.49 16.78
N LEU A 78 5.73 16.69 17.08
CA LEU A 78 6.82 15.81 16.61
C LEU A 78 6.66 14.37 17.10
N ARG A 79 6.23 14.19 18.36
CA ARG A 79 5.98 12.86 18.94
C ARG A 79 4.85 12.13 18.22
N LEU A 80 3.78 12.84 17.88
CA LEU A 80 2.66 12.30 17.11
C LEU A 80 3.08 11.99 15.67
N ALA A 81 3.91 12.85 15.05
CA ALA A 81 4.53 12.62 13.75
C ALA A 81 5.22 11.26 13.69
N PHE A 82 6.10 11.05 14.66
CA PHE A 82 6.98 9.89 14.68
C PHE A 82 6.18 8.61 14.90
N ARG A 83 5.10 8.67 15.69
CA ARG A 83 4.13 7.57 15.81
C ARG A 83 3.48 7.24 14.47
N ARG A 84 2.99 8.24 13.72
CA ARG A 84 2.39 8.03 12.40
C ARG A 84 3.37 7.43 11.40
N TYR A 85 4.61 7.91 11.39
CA TYR A 85 5.70 7.33 10.57
C TYR A 85 5.99 5.88 10.97
N ARG A 86 5.98 5.55 12.26
CA ARG A 86 6.16 4.17 12.73
C ARG A 86 5.03 3.26 12.26
N SER A 87 3.77 3.67 12.41
CA SER A 87 2.63 2.88 11.96
C SER A 87 2.66 2.68 10.44
N PHE A 88 3.00 3.73 9.68
CA PHE A 88 3.19 3.64 8.22
C PHE A 88 4.33 2.68 7.86
N PHE A 89 5.51 2.81 8.49
CA PHE A 89 6.66 1.94 8.25
C PHE A 89 6.36 0.47 8.56
N ASN A 90 5.66 0.18 9.65
CA ASN A 90 5.23 -1.18 9.97
C ASN A 90 4.27 -1.74 8.90
N GLY A 91 3.41 -0.89 8.31
CA GLY A 91 2.55 -1.28 7.19
C GLY A 91 3.29 -1.53 5.87
N LEU A 92 4.55 -1.12 5.73
CA LEU A 92 5.40 -1.42 4.55
C LEU A 92 6.02 -2.82 4.60
N LEU A 93 6.10 -3.44 5.78
CA LEU A 93 6.77 -4.72 6.02
C LEU A 93 5.76 -5.76 6.54
N PRO A 94 4.93 -6.36 5.66
CA PRO A 94 3.99 -7.41 6.04
C PRO A 94 4.67 -8.71 6.48
#